data_AF-A0A8T6W8G5-F1
#
_entry.id   AF-A0A8T6W8G5-F1
#
_cell.length_a   1.000
_cell.length_b   1.000
_cell.length_c   1.000
_cell.angle_alpha   90.00
_cell.angle_beta   90.00
_cell.angle_gamma   90.00
#
_symmetry.space_group_name_H-M   'P 1'
#
loop_
_entity.id
_entity.type
_entity.pdbx_description
1 polymer ?
#
loop_
_entity_poly.entity_id
_entity_poly.type
_entity_poly.pdbx_seq_one_letter_code
_entity_poly.pdbx_strand_id
1 'polypeptide(L)'
;SDEALTKFGVGKSIDKEFVKAFLNEWYTIVPVKSIALPGVHTALQKLSKHFQLALITRRNMPKKTVVHELKRLGLASYFMFMMTSQDVKNPKPSPQAFVEAAKHLGVSIHDCAIVGDSTVDIQAGKSAGAKTIAVLTGLFSKEELEVENPDLIIENISILPRFLLR
;
A
#
# COMPACT_ATOMS: atom_id res chain seq x y z
N SER A 1 4.86 2.72 -9.17
CA SER A 1 6.16 2.62 -9.86
C SER A 1 6.49 3.89 -10.66
N ASP A 2 5.53 4.68 -11.16
CA ASP A 2 5.87 5.92 -11.89
C ASP A 2 6.00 7.16 -10.99
N GLU A 3 5.31 7.18 -9.86
CA GLU A 3 5.28 8.33 -8.96
C GLU A 3 6.58 8.49 -8.15
N ALA A 4 7.19 7.39 -7.71
CA ALA A 4 8.52 7.39 -7.11
C ALA A 4 9.58 7.90 -8.10
N LEU A 5 9.54 7.40 -9.34
CA LEU A 5 10.43 7.84 -10.42
C LEU A 5 10.25 9.33 -10.72
N THR A 6 8.99 9.78 -10.87
CA THR A 6 8.67 11.21 -11.06
C THR A 6 9.18 12.06 -9.90
N LYS A 7 9.02 11.59 -8.66
CA LYS A 7 9.51 12.29 -7.46
C LYS A 7 11.03 12.41 -7.43
N PHE A 8 11.76 11.40 -7.89
CA PHE A 8 13.21 11.45 -8.06
C PHE A 8 13.65 12.14 -9.36
N GLY A 9 12.74 12.81 -10.08
CA GLY A 9 13.05 13.53 -11.32
C GLY A 9 13.30 12.63 -12.54
N VAL A 10 13.06 11.33 -12.40
CA VAL A 10 13.23 10.32 -13.44
C VAL A 10 12.11 10.49 -14.48
N GLY A 11 12.41 11.25 -15.53
CA GLY A 11 11.48 11.55 -16.61
C GLY A 11 11.68 12.93 -17.27
N LYS A 12 12.40 13.86 -16.63
CA LYS A 12 12.77 15.14 -17.25
C LYS A 12 14.14 15.09 -17.97
N SER A 13 14.96 14.07 -17.71
CA SER A 13 16.30 13.92 -18.31
C SER A 13 16.86 12.48 -18.31
N ILE A 14 16.09 11.48 -17.89
CA ILE A 14 16.58 10.10 -17.72
C ILE A 14 16.05 9.22 -18.85
N ASP A 15 16.96 8.45 -19.44
CA ASP A 15 16.70 7.52 -20.53
C ASP A 15 15.65 6.47 -20.14
N LYS A 16 14.65 6.28 -21.00
CA LYS A 16 13.60 5.27 -20.83
C LYS A 16 14.17 3.85 -20.79
N GLU A 17 15.26 3.59 -21.51
CA GLU A 17 15.91 2.28 -21.47
C GLU A 17 16.54 2.03 -20.10
N PHE A 18 17.18 3.04 -19.50
CA PHE A 18 17.69 2.95 -18.13
C PHE A 18 16.57 2.69 -17.14
N VAL A 19 15.45 3.43 -17.22
CA VAL A 19 14.30 3.23 -16.32
C VAL A 19 13.76 1.81 -16.45
N LYS A 20 13.62 1.32 -17.67
CA LYS A 20 13.16 -0.05 -17.93
C LYS A 20 14.12 -1.09 -17.35
N ALA A 21 15.43 -0.94 -17.57
CA ALA A 21 16.44 -1.84 -17.04
C ALA A 21 16.46 -1.82 -15.50
N PHE A 22 16.42 -0.64 -14.89
CA PHE A 22 16.34 -0.46 -13.45
C PHE A 22 15.10 -1.14 -12.87
N LEU A 23 13.92 -0.91 -13.45
CA LEU A 23 12.68 -1.52 -12.98
C LEU A 23 12.72 -3.04 -13.10
N ASN A 24 13.27 -3.59 -14.19
CA ASN A 24 13.43 -5.04 -14.34
C ASN A 24 14.26 -5.64 -13.21
N GLU A 25 15.39 -5.02 -12.88
CA GLU A 25 16.28 -5.49 -11.79
C GLU A 25 15.67 -5.23 -10.41
N TRP A 26 14.94 -4.12 -10.23
CA TRP A 26 14.22 -3.84 -9.00
C TRP A 26 13.14 -4.89 -8.73
N TYR A 27 12.42 -5.32 -9.77
CA TYR A 27 11.39 -6.35 -9.67
C TYR A 27 11.93 -7.75 -9.40
N THR A 28 13.20 -8.04 -9.70
CA THR A 28 13.88 -9.29 -9.32
C THR A 28 14.44 -9.23 -7.91
N ILE A 29 15.07 -8.11 -7.51
CA ILE A 29 15.77 -7.98 -6.23
C ILE A 29 14.82 -7.75 -5.05
N VAL A 30 13.84 -6.85 -5.17
CA VAL A 30 13.02 -6.43 -4.02
C VAL A 30 12.29 -7.62 -3.38
N PRO A 31 11.60 -8.50 -4.13
CA PRO A 31 10.97 -9.67 -3.54
C PRO A 31 11.90 -10.54 -2.71
N VAL A 32 13.21 -10.54 -2.99
CA VAL A 32 14.23 -11.36 -2.29
C VAL A 32 15.06 -10.59 -1.25
N LYS A 33 15.06 -9.25 -1.24
CA LYS A 33 15.81 -8.43 -0.27
C LYS A 33 14.98 -7.54 0.65
N SER A 34 13.67 -7.40 0.45
CA SER A 34 12.84 -6.56 1.33
C SER A 34 12.94 -6.96 2.80
N ILE A 35 12.86 -5.96 3.68
CA ILE A 35 12.76 -6.12 5.13
C ILE A 35 11.41 -5.59 5.60
N ALA A 36 10.87 -6.22 6.65
CA ALA A 36 9.64 -5.77 7.28
C ALA A 36 9.89 -4.45 8.02
N LEU A 37 8.92 -3.51 7.94
CA LEU A 37 8.99 -2.28 8.73
C LEU A 37 9.00 -2.61 10.24
N PRO A 38 9.75 -1.84 11.06
CA PRO A 38 9.75 -2.04 12.50
C PRO A 38 8.34 -2.06 13.10
N GLY A 39 8.05 -3.06 13.93
CA GLY A 39 6.77 -3.20 14.63
C GLY A 39 5.58 -3.67 13.77
N VAL A 40 5.76 -3.93 12.47
CA VAL A 40 4.65 -4.34 11.58
C VAL A 40 4.04 -5.68 11.98
N HIS A 41 4.84 -6.64 12.45
CA HIS A 41 4.34 -7.94 12.92
C HIS A 41 3.38 -7.77 14.09
N THR A 42 3.81 -7.03 15.12
CA THR A 42 2.99 -6.76 16.31
C THR A 42 1.71 -6.00 15.94
N ALA A 43 1.81 -5.04 15.02
CA ALA A 43 0.65 -4.29 14.56
C ALA A 43 -0.36 -5.19 13.83
N LEU A 44 0.09 -5.94 12.81
CA LEU A 44 -0.78 -6.82 12.04
C LEU A 44 -1.36 -7.95 12.89
N GLN A 45 -0.59 -8.52 13.81
CA GLN A 45 -1.09 -9.54 14.73
C GLN A 45 -2.21 -9.02 15.65
N LYS A 46 -2.11 -7.78 16.11
CA LYS A 46 -3.18 -7.16 16.90
C LYS A 46 -4.40 -6.87 16.02
N LEU A 47 -4.18 -6.22 14.88
CA LEU A 47 -5.27 -5.83 13.98
C LEU A 47 -6.02 -7.03 13.40
N SER A 48 -5.32 -8.11 13.03
CA SER A 48 -5.94 -9.30 12.43
C SER A 48 -6.88 -10.05 13.38
N LYS A 49 -6.85 -9.76 14.69
CA LYS A 49 -7.80 -10.31 15.66
C LYS A 49 -9.15 -9.58 15.66
N HIS A 50 -9.20 -8.37 15.10
CA HIS A 50 -10.37 -7.49 15.13
C HIS A 50 -10.86 -7.08 13.74
N PHE A 51 -10.00 -7.14 12.72
CA PHE A 51 -10.30 -6.68 11.36
C PHE A 51 -9.89 -7.72 10.31
N GLN A 52 -10.64 -7.76 9.22
CA GLN A 52 -10.23 -8.44 8.00
C GLN A 52 -9.21 -7.57 7.26
N LEU A 53 -8.02 -8.09 6.98
CA LEU A 53 -6.94 -7.32 6.36
C LEU A 53 -6.78 -7.71 4.88
N ALA A 54 -6.62 -6.70 4.02
CA ALA A 54 -6.28 -6.86 2.62
C ALA A 54 -5.01 -6.08 2.26
N LEU A 55 -4.21 -6.62 1.33
CA LEU A 55 -3.04 -5.92 0.79
C LEU A 55 -3.31 -5.46 -0.65
N ILE A 56 -3.28 -4.14 -0.88
CA ILE A 56 -3.46 -3.55 -2.21
C ILE A 56 -2.21 -2.76 -2.61
N THR A 57 -1.47 -3.27 -3.59
CA THR A 57 -0.19 -2.70 -4.01
C THR A 57 -0.19 -2.28 -5.49
N ARG A 58 0.57 -1.23 -5.81
CA ARG A 58 0.80 -0.77 -7.20
C ARG A 58 1.98 -1.49 -7.88
N ARG A 59 2.47 -2.60 -7.33
CA ARG A 59 3.58 -3.35 -7.94
C ARG A 59 3.07 -4.07 -9.19
N ASN A 60 3.73 -3.82 -10.32
CA ASN A 60 3.44 -4.49 -11.59
C ASN A 60 4.16 -5.84 -11.65
N MET A 61 3.64 -6.80 -10.90
CA MET A 61 4.15 -8.16 -10.87
C MET A 61 3.05 -9.17 -10.52
N PRO A 62 3.26 -10.46 -10.82
CA PRO A 62 2.30 -11.48 -10.45
C PRO A 62 2.07 -11.52 -8.94
N LYS A 63 0.81 -11.66 -8.53
CA LYS A 63 0.39 -11.83 -7.13
C LYS A 63 1.20 -12.91 -6.39
N LYS A 64 1.54 -14.02 -7.06
CA LYS A 64 2.36 -15.10 -6.50
C LYS A 64 3.73 -14.62 -5.99
N THR A 65 4.34 -13.63 -6.65
CA THR A 65 5.64 -13.06 -6.27
C THR A 65 5.53 -12.27 -4.98
N VAL A 66 4.49 -11.42 -4.87
CA VAL A 66 4.22 -10.66 -3.64
C VAL A 66 3.89 -11.60 -2.48
N VAL A 67 3.10 -12.65 -2.72
CA VAL A 67 2.79 -13.66 -1.69
C VAL A 67 4.05 -14.39 -1.23
N HIS A 68 4.98 -14.73 -2.13
CA HIS A 68 6.25 -15.36 -1.76
C HIS A 68 7.10 -14.45 -0.86
N GLU A 69 7.20 -13.16 -1.20
CA GLU A 69 7.87 -12.17 -0.38
C GLU A 69 7.24 -12.06 1.01
N LEU A 70 5.91 -11.94 1.11
CA LEU A 70 5.21 -11.90 2.40
C LEU A 70 5.40 -13.18 3.21
N LYS A 71 5.49 -14.35 2.56
CA LYS A 71 5.75 -15.62 3.26
C LYS A 71 7.14 -15.63 3.87
N ARG A 72 8.16 -15.20 3.12
CA ARG A 72 9.53 -15.04 3.65
C ARG A 72 9.55 -14.07 4.83
N LEU A 73 8.79 -12.99 4.73
CA LEU A 73 8.67 -12.00 5.81
C LEU A 73 7.77 -12.46 6.97
N GLY A 74 7.10 -13.62 6.90
CA GLY A 74 6.16 -14.06 7.94
C GLY A 74 4.91 -13.19 8.09
N LEU A 75 4.51 -12.51 7.01
CA LEU A 75 3.38 -11.57 6.97
C LEU A 75 2.17 -12.08 6.17
N ALA A 76 2.37 -13.12 5.33
CA ALA A 76 1.34 -13.57 4.38
C ALA A 76 0.04 -14.00 5.06
N SER A 77 0.11 -14.62 6.23
CA SER A 77 -1.05 -15.14 6.96
C SER A 77 -2.00 -14.07 7.51
N TYR A 78 -1.57 -12.81 7.56
CA TYR A 78 -2.41 -11.73 8.07
C TYR A 78 -3.42 -11.23 7.03
N PHE A 79 -3.15 -11.42 5.74
CA PHE A 79 -3.96 -10.86 4.66
C PHE A 79 -4.91 -11.90 4.07
N MET A 80 -6.21 -11.64 4.17
CA MET A 80 -7.27 -12.49 3.62
C MET A 80 -7.46 -12.27 2.12
N PHE A 81 -7.10 -11.08 1.63
CA PHE A 81 -7.19 -10.72 0.23
C PHE A 81 -5.98 -9.90 -0.22
N MET A 82 -5.65 -10.00 -1.51
CA MET A 82 -4.54 -9.25 -2.09
C MET A 82 -4.78 -8.95 -3.56
N MET A 83 -4.41 -7.73 -3.97
CA MET A 83 -4.34 -7.29 -5.36
C MET A 83 -3.03 -6.55 -5.64
N THR A 84 -2.54 -6.74 -6.85
CA THR A 84 -1.41 -6.04 -7.48
C THR A 84 -1.93 -5.12 -8.58
N SER A 85 -1.05 -4.37 -9.24
CA SER A 85 -1.48 -3.56 -10.39
C SER A 85 -1.86 -4.40 -11.61
N GLN A 86 -1.52 -5.70 -11.64
CA GLN A 86 -1.91 -6.62 -12.72
C GLN A 86 -3.36 -7.12 -12.56
N ASP A 87 -3.95 -6.96 -11.37
CA ASP A 87 -5.30 -7.42 -11.06
C ASP A 87 -6.36 -6.33 -11.28
N VAL A 88 -5.96 -5.09 -11.60
CA VAL A 88 -6.86 -3.94 -11.74
C VAL A 88 -6.76 -3.30 -13.12
N LYS A 89 -7.91 -2.89 -13.65
CA LYS A 89 -7.97 -2.11 -14.90
C LYS A 89 -7.52 -0.66 -14.67
N ASN A 90 -7.97 -0.07 -13.57
CA ASN A 90 -7.63 1.30 -13.19
C ASN A 90 -6.88 1.30 -11.85
N PRO A 91 -5.58 1.63 -11.82
CA PRO A 91 -4.82 1.71 -10.57
C PRO A 91 -5.21 2.95 -9.75
N LYS A 92 -4.78 3.00 -8.48
CA LYS A 92 -4.88 4.21 -7.62
C LYS A 92 -4.30 5.41 -8.38
N PRO A 93 -4.99 6.57 -8.44
CA PRO A 93 -6.02 7.04 -7.49
C PRO A 93 -7.46 6.55 -7.76
N SER A 94 -7.70 5.65 -8.72
CA SER A 94 -9.00 4.99 -8.84
C SER A 94 -9.35 4.20 -7.56
N PRO A 95 -10.61 4.24 -7.08
CA PRO A 95 -11.04 3.45 -5.93
C PRO A 95 -11.25 1.97 -6.24
N GLN A 96 -11.14 1.55 -7.51
CA GLN A 96 -11.51 0.21 -8.00
C GLN A 96 -10.98 -0.91 -7.09
N ALA A 97 -9.68 -0.91 -6.80
CA ALA A 97 -9.03 -1.96 -6.02
C ALA A 97 -9.59 -2.08 -4.59
N PHE A 98 -9.95 -0.97 -3.96
CA PHE A 98 -10.49 -0.95 -2.60
C PHE A 98 -11.93 -1.42 -2.57
N VAL A 99 -12.74 -1.00 -3.55
CA VAL A 99 -14.13 -1.45 -3.69
C VAL A 99 -14.19 -2.96 -3.96
N GLU A 100 -13.32 -3.48 -4.82
CA GLU A 100 -13.21 -4.91 -5.10
C GLU A 100 -12.77 -5.70 -3.86
N ALA A 101 -11.81 -5.18 -3.09
CA ALA A 101 -11.37 -5.80 -1.84
C ALA A 101 -12.49 -5.85 -0.78
N ALA A 102 -13.20 -4.74 -0.56
CA ALA A 102 -14.32 -4.68 0.37
C ALA A 102 -15.44 -5.66 -0.03
N LYS A 103 -15.77 -5.71 -1.33
CA LYS A 103 -16.73 -6.67 -1.88
C LYS A 103 -16.29 -8.12 -1.66
N HIS A 104 -15.01 -8.43 -1.89
CA HIS A 104 -14.47 -9.78 -1.67
C HIS A 104 -14.54 -10.21 -0.20
N LEU A 105 -14.30 -9.27 0.72
CA LEU A 105 -14.34 -9.52 2.17
C LEU A 105 -15.75 -9.44 2.77
N GLY A 106 -16.76 -9.11 1.97
CA GLY A 106 -18.15 -8.99 2.42
C GLY A 106 -18.38 -7.85 3.41
N VAL A 107 -17.62 -6.76 3.31
CA VAL A 107 -17.73 -5.58 4.19
C VAL A 107 -18.12 -4.33 3.40
N SER A 108 -18.73 -3.36 4.09
CA SER A 108 -18.97 -2.04 3.52
C SER A 108 -17.66 -1.27 3.38
N ILE A 109 -17.46 -0.61 2.24
CA ILE A 109 -16.29 0.25 2.02
C ILE A 109 -16.27 1.45 2.99
N HIS A 110 -17.44 1.90 3.46
CA HIS A 110 -17.56 2.98 4.44
C HIS A 110 -17.09 2.59 5.85
N ASP A 111 -17.07 1.28 6.15
CA ASP A 111 -16.56 0.73 7.41
C ASP A 111 -15.07 0.33 7.29
N CYS A 112 -14.43 0.63 6.16
CA CYS A 112 -13.02 0.32 5.93
C CYS A 112 -12.11 1.51 6.24
N ALA A 113 -10.89 1.21 6.66
CA ALA A 113 -9.78 2.15 6.74
C ALA A 113 -8.70 1.79 5.71
N ILE A 114 -8.39 2.74 4.83
CA ILE A 114 -7.29 2.63 3.86
C ILE A 114 -6.03 3.21 4.49
N VAL A 115 -5.02 2.37 4.64
CA VAL A 115 -3.73 2.73 5.23
C VAL A 115 -2.67 2.73 4.13
N GLY A 116 -2.01 3.86 3.92
CA GLY A 116 -1.01 4.03 2.86
C GLY A 116 -0.05 5.18 3.11
N ASP A 117 0.97 5.29 2.27
CA ASP A 117 2.09 6.23 2.41
C ASP A 117 2.23 7.19 1.22
N SER A 118 1.23 7.19 0.32
CA SER A 118 1.19 8.06 -0.85
C SER A 118 -0.11 8.83 -0.98
N THR A 119 -0.04 9.98 -1.66
CA THR A 119 -1.21 10.82 -1.96
C THR A 119 -2.30 10.04 -2.70
N VAL A 120 -1.92 9.17 -3.64
CA VAL A 120 -2.89 8.35 -4.38
C VAL A 120 -3.61 7.31 -3.51
N ASP A 121 -3.04 6.87 -2.39
CA ASP A 121 -3.74 6.00 -1.45
C ASP A 121 -4.86 6.76 -0.75
N ILE A 122 -4.59 8.00 -0.35
CA ILE A 122 -5.55 8.90 0.29
C ILE A 122 -6.66 9.26 -0.70
N GLN A 123 -6.30 9.69 -1.92
CA GLN A 123 -7.25 10.02 -2.98
C GLN A 123 -8.17 8.83 -3.29
N ALA A 124 -7.60 7.65 -3.54
CA ALA A 124 -8.37 6.45 -3.85
C ALA A 124 -9.27 6.02 -2.68
N GLY A 125 -8.78 6.09 -1.44
CA GLY A 125 -9.57 5.74 -0.26
C GLY A 125 -10.75 6.68 -0.05
N LYS A 126 -10.54 7.98 -0.21
CA LYS A 126 -11.61 8.99 -0.15
C LYS A 126 -12.65 8.82 -1.25
N SER A 127 -12.20 8.63 -2.49
CA SER A 127 -13.11 8.36 -3.61
C SER A 127 -13.89 7.06 -3.44
N ALA A 128 -13.37 6.10 -2.67
CA ALA A 128 -14.08 4.87 -2.31
C ALA A 128 -15.10 5.09 -1.18
N GLY A 129 -15.04 6.21 -0.46
CA GLY A 129 -15.87 6.50 0.71
C GLY A 129 -15.35 5.88 2.02
N ALA A 130 -14.11 5.40 2.03
CA ALA A 130 -13.44 4.83 3.20
C ALA A 130 -12.74 5.90 4.05
N LYS A 131 -12.45 5.56 5.31
CA LYS A 131 -11.53 6.35 6.13
C LYS A 131 -10.10 6.21 5.61
N THR A 132 -9.31 7.28 5.72
CA THR A 132 -7.95 7.32 5.19
C THR A 132 -6.92 7.62 6.26
N ILE A 133 -5.88 6.80 6.31
CA ILE A 133 -4.80 6.90 7.29
C ILE A 133 -3.47 6.94 6.54
N ALA A 134 -2.78 8.08 6.65
CA ALA A 134 -1.47 8.27 6.05
C ALA A 134 -0.36 7.82 7.01
N VAL A 135 0.65 7.13 6.49
CA VAL A 135 1.80 6.64 7.27
C VAL A 135 3.10 7.24 6.75
N LEU A 136 3.88 7.87 7.64
CA LEU A 136 5.09 8.61 7.29
C LEU A 136 6.35 7.73 7.06
N THR A 137 6.15 6.49 6.59
CA THR A 137 7.25 5.55 6.28
C THR A 137 7.56 5.48 4.78
N GLY A 138 6.90 6.31 3.98
CA GLY A 138 6.99 6.34 2.53
C GLY A 138 7.91 7.40 1.96
N LEU A 139 7.70 7.67 0.66
CA LEU A 139 8.44 8.71 -0.06
C LEU A 139 7.86 10.11 0.13
N PHE A 140 6.60 10.23 0.56
CA PHE A 140 5.92 11.52 0.70
C PHE A 140 6.20 12.17 2.05
N SER A 141 6.44 13.48 2.03
CA SER A 141 6.54 14.29 3.23
C SER A 141 5.17 14.41 3.90
N LYS A 142 5.18 14.81 5.17
CA LYS A 142 3.95 15.03 5.91
C LYS A 142 3.09 16.10 5.24
N GLU A 143 3.71 17.18 4.80
CA GLU A 143 3.05 18.33 4.16
C GLU A 143 2.39 17.92 2.83
N GLU A 144 3.06 17.09 2.03
CA GLU A 144 2.48 16.57 0.78
C GLU A 144 1.24 15.69 1.06
N LEU A 145 1.25 14.90 2.12
CA LEU A 145 0.12 14.04 2.50
C LEU A 145 -1.01 14.85 3.13
N GLU A 146 -0.71 15.91 3.88
CA GLU A 146 -1.70 16.80 4.51
C GLU A 146 -2.57 17.52 3.47
N VAL A 147 -2.02 17.84 2.28
CA VAL A 147 -2.78 18.44 1.16
C VAL A 147 -3.99 17.56 0.77
N GLU A 148 -3.83 16.24 0.85
CA GLU A 148 -4.90 15.29 0.54
C GLU A 148 -5.91 15.13 1.69
N ASN A 149 -5.74 15.83 2.81
CA ASN A 149 -6.63 15.89 3.98
C ASN A 149 -7.02 14.51 4.58
N PRO A 150 -6.09 13.58 4.87
CA PRO A 150 -6.43 12.28 5.43
C PRO A 150 -7.11 12.39 6.80
N ASP A 151 -7.92 11.40 7.19
CA ASP A 151 -8.59 11.38 8.50
C ASP A 151 -7.60 11.25 9.66
N LEU A 152 -6.43 10.63 9.42
CA LEU A 152 -5.36 10.47 10.40
C LEU A 152 -4.00 10.41 9.71
N ILE A 153 -2.98 10.97 10.36
CA ILE A 153 -1.56 10.82 9.97
C ILE A 153 -0.80 10.21 11.15
N ILE A 154 -0.03 9.16 10.88
CA ILE A 154 0.79 8.47 11.89
C ILE A 154 2.23 8.31 11.43
N GLU A 155 3.16 8.35 12.39
CA GLU A 155 4.61 8.25 12.11
C GLU A 155 5.00 6.89 11.52
N ASN A 156 4.38 5.81 12.00
CA ASN A 156 4.69 4.45 11.55
C ASN A 156 3.54 3.49 11.84
N ILE A 157 3.55 2.33 11.18
CA ILE A 157 2.46 1.34 11.30
C ILE A 157 2.34 0.73 12.71
N SER A 158 3.39 0.75 13.52
CA SER A 158 3.40 0.10 14.84
C SER A 158 2.42 0.73 15.83
N ILE A 159 2.10 2.02 15.64
CA ILE A 159 1.17 2.76 16.51
C ILE A 159 -0.29 2.69 16.03
N LEU A 160 -0.55 2.19 14.82
CA LEU A 160 -1.91 2.10 14.26
C LEU A 160 -2.91 1.39 15.19
N PRO A 161 -2.60 0.26 15.85
CA PRO A 161 -3.53 -0.40 16.77
C PRO A 161 -4.01 0.52 17.91
N ARG A 162 -3.20 1.49 18.36
CA ARG A 162 -3.58 2.44 19.42
C ARG A 162 -4.75 3.34 19.02
N PHE A 163 -4.97 3.55 17.71
CA PHE A 163 -6.04 4.40 17.21
C PHE A 163 -7.29 3.59 16.82
N LEU A 164 -7.12 2.37 16.32
CA LEU A 164 -8.23 1.56 15.81
C LEU A 164 -8.87 0.62 16.84
N LEU A 165 -8.17 0.26 17.91
CA LEU A 165 -8.65 -0.68 18.93
C LEU A 165 -9.14 0.02 20.21
N ARG A 166 -9.56 1.28 20.11
CA ARG A 166 -10.13 2.03 21.23
C ARG A 166 -11.62 1.80 21.36
#